data_AF-A0A550H3E8-F1
#
_entry.id   AF-A0A550H3E8-F1
#
_cell.length_a   1.000
_cell.length_b   1.000
_cell.length_c   1.000
_cell.angle_alpha   90.00
_cell.angle_beta   90.00
_cell.angle_gamma   90.00
#
_symmetry.space_group_name_H-M   'P 1'
#
loop_
_entity.id
_entity.type
_entity.pdbx_description
1 polymer ?
#
loop_
_entity_poly.entity_id
_entity_poly.type
_entity_poly.pdbx_seq_one_letter_code
_entity_poly.pdbx_strand_id
1 'polypeptide(L)'
;MIEIDPYWLYVTYFMIVSLGVITYLMVRSSKQFPPEKVEETAHDFAGVIKDSHGPITTFLWAVYAGLIIWAAIYLIQHGHEFLQLGY
;
A
#
# COMPACT_ATOMS: atom_id res chain seq x y z
N MET A 1 -19.15 -33.07 -8.01
CA MET A 1 -17.73 -32.90 -7.63
C MET A 1 -17.33 -31.55 -8.19
N ILE A 2 -16.99 -30.57 -7.34
CA ILE A 2 -16.63 -29.22 -7.82
C ILE A 2 -15.17 -29.30 -8.29
N GLU A 3 -14.94 -29.24 -9.59
CA GLU A 3 -13.60 -29.05 -10.15
C GLU A 3 -13.22 -27.58 -9.97
N ILE A 4 -12.23 -27.33 -9.11
CA ILE A 4 -11.68 -25.99 -8.92
C ILE A 4 -10.49 -25.87 -9.86
N ASP A 5 -10.55 -24.88 -10.76
CA ASP A 5 -9.43 -24.53 -11.62
C ASP A 5 -8.21 -24.16 -10.76
N PRO A 6 -7.03 -24.75 -11.01
CA PRO A 6 -5.78 -24.39 -10.33
C PRO A 6 -5.50 -22.89 -10.32
N TYR A 7 -5.87 -22.16 -11.38
CA TYR A 7 -5.72 -20.71 -11.48
C TYR A 7 -6.40 -19.98 -10.31
N TRP A 8 -7.66 -20.32 -10.01
CA TRP A 8 -8.42 -19.69 -8.94
C TRP A 8 -7.84 -20.00 -7.56
N LEU A 9 -7.23 -21.18 -7.38
CA LEU A 9 -6.51 -21.51 -6.15
C LEU A 9 -5.27 -20.63 -5.96
N TYR A 10 -4.48 -20.40 -7.01
CA TYR A 10 -3.31 -19.53 -6.94
C TYR A 10 -3.69 -18.07 -6.66
N VAL A 11 -4.74 -17.56 -7.30
CA VAL A 11 -5.26 -16.21 -7.05
C VAL A 11 -5.71 -16.07 -5.61
N THR A 12 -6.49 -17.02 -5.11
CA THR A 12 -6.98 -17.01 -3.72
C THR A 12 -5.83 -17.08 -2.72
N TYR A 13 -4.84 -17.94 -2.96
CA TYR A 13 -3.66 -18.05 -2.12
C TYR A 13 -2.87 -16.73 -2.08
N PHE A 14 -2.64 -16.12 -3.25
CA PHE A 14 -1.97 -14.83 -3.34
C PHE A 14 -2.73 -13.72 -2.58
N MET A 15 -4.06 -13.68 -2.68
CA MET A 15 -4.89 -12.74 -1.93
C MET A 15 -4.77 -12.93 -0.41
N ILE A 16 -4.81 -14.16 0.08
CA ILE A 16 -4.69 -14.43 1.52
C ILE A 16 -3.30 -14.03 2.04
N VAL A 17 -2.25 -14.39 1.30
CA VAL A 17 -0.87 -14.06 1.68
C VAL A 17 -0.65 -12.54 1.68
N SER A 18 -1.10 -11.85 0.64
CA SER A 18 -0.97 -10.39 0.52
C SER A 18 -1.72 -9.66 1.64
N LEU A 19 -2.94 -10.10 1.99
CA LEU A 19 -3.69 -9.57 3.13
C LEU A 19 -2.93 -9.78 4.46
N GLY A 20 -2.34 -10.95 4.66
CA GLY A 20 -1.53 -11.25 5.85
C GLY A 20 -0.30 -10.33 5.95
N VAL A 21 0.41 -10.11 4.85
CA VAL A 21 1.56 -9.21 4.78
C VAL A 21 1.15 -7.76 5.06
N ILE A 22 0.07 -7.29 4.46
CA ILE A 22 -0.47 -5.94 4.65
C ILE A 22 -0.83 -5.72 6.13
N THR A 23 -1.55 -6.68 6.73
CA THR A 23 -1.96 -6.61 8.14
C THR A 23 -0.74 -6.60 9.07
N TYR A 24 0.26 -7.46 8.79
CA TYR A 24 1.51 -7.48 9.54
C TYR A 24 2.25 -6.14 9.46
N LEU A 25 2.37 -5.56 8.26
CA LEU A 25 3.03 -4.28 8.06
C LEU A 25 2.29 -3.13 8.74
N MET A 26 0.96 -3.15 8.73
CA MET A 26 0.11 -2.17 9.42
C MET A 26 0.32 -2.22 10.95
N VAL A 27 0.29 -3.42 11.54
CA VAL A 27 0.53 -3.59 12.99
C VAL A 27 1.96 -3.18 13.35
N ARG A 28 2.95 -3.56 12.54
CA ARG A 28 4.35 -3.17 12.75
C ARG A 28 4.54 -1.66 12.67
N SER A 29 3.89 -1.00 11.72
CA SER A 29 3.89 0.45 11.56
C SER A 29 3.31 1.15 12.80
N SER A 30 2.18 0.66 13.32
CA SER A 30 1.55 1.22 14.51
C SER A 30 2.45 1.12 15.76
N LYS A 31 3.22 0.03 15.90
CA LYS A 31 4.21 -0.10 16.99
C LYS A 31 5.40 0.84 16.84
N GLN A 32 5.78 1.17 15.60
CA GLN A 32 6.93 2.03 15.32
C GLN A 32 6.60 3.52 15.53
N PHE A 33 5.35 3.91 15.29
CA PHE A 33 4.84 5.28 15.44
C PHE A 33 3.56 5.31 16.29
N PRO A 34 3.68 5.17 17.62
CA PRO A 34 2.54 5.37 18.51
C PRO A 34 2.14 6.86 18.56
N PRO A 35 0.88 7.18 18.88
CA PRO A 35 0.37 8.56 18.89
C PRO A 35 1.14 9.48 19.84
N GLU A 36 1.69 8.95 20.94
CA GLU A 36 2.48 9.76 21.87
C GLU A 36 3.74 10.36 21.20
N LYS A 37 4.39 9.61 20.30
CA LYS A 37 5.55 10.10 19.56
C LYS A 37 5.19 11.13 18.49
N VAL A 38 3.99 11.02 17.93
CA VAL A 38 3.46 11.97 16.95
C VAL A 38 3.22 13.33 17.60
N GLU A 39 2.72 13.33 18.85
CA GLU A 39 2.53 14.54 19.63
C GLU A 39 3.84 15.18 20.10
N GLU A 40 4.85 14.38 20.46
CA GLU A 40 6.16 14.87 20.89
C GLU A 40 6.94 15.59 19.77
N THR A 41 6.70 15.20 18.51
CA THR A 41 7.31 15.80 17.32
C THR A 41 6.40 16.81 16.60
N ALA A 42 5.22 17.09 17.16
CA ALA A 42 4.27 18.02 16.57
C ALA A 42 4.74 19.47 16.76
N HIS A 43 4.97 20.17 15.66
CA HIS A 43 5.22 21.61 15.68
C HIS A 43 3.88 22.34 15.76
N ASP A 44 3.73 23.21 16.76
CA ASP A 44 2.51 23.98 16.97
C ASP A 44 2.57 25.29 16.17
N PHE A 45 1.63 25.47 15.25
CA PHE A 45 1.45 26.69 14.48
C PHE A 45 0.25 27.46 15.05
N ALA A 46 0.58 28.54 15.77
CA ALA A 46 -0.37 29.50 16.34
C ALA A 46 -1.42 28.91 17.31
N GLY A 47 -1.19 27.72 17.89
CA GLY A 47 -2.10 27.08 18.84
C GLY A 47 -3.34 26.45 18.19
N VAL A 48 -3.40 26.39 16.86
CA VAL A 48 -4.56 25.92 16.09
C VAL A 48 -4.22 24.71 15.23
N ILE A 49 -3.00 24.61 14.72
CA ILE A 49 -2.57 23.54 13.81
C ILE A 49 -1.31 22.89 14.40
N LYS A 50 -1.42 21.61 14.74
CA LYS A 50 -0.26 20.77 15.10
C LYS A 50 0.10 19.91 13.91
N ASP A 51 1.28 20.14 13.34
CA ASP A 51 1.79 19.34 12.23
C ASP A 51 2.93 18.45 12.73
N SER A 52 2.76 17.14 12.60
CA SER A 52 3.75 16.16 13.01
C SER A 52 4.57 15.74 11.82
N HIS A 53 5.86 16.11 11.82
CA HIS A 53 6.83 15.69 10.80
C HIS A 53 7.32 14.26 11.08
N GLY A 54 6.39 13.32 11.10
CA GLY A 54 6.67 11.90 11.21
C GLY A 54 7.31 11.35 9.92
N PRO A 55 8.31 10.45 10.02
CA PRO A 55 8.79 9.69 8.87
C PRO A 55 7.65 8.92 8.20
N ILE A 56 7.71 8.80 6.87
CA ILE A 56 6.80 7.93 6.12
C ILE A 56 6.86 6.51 6.68
N THR A 57 5.71 5.94 7.03
CA THR A 57 5.66 4.62 7.64
C THR A 57 6.07 3.53 6.65
N THR A 58 6.65 2.45 7.17
CA THR A 58 7.00 1.26 6.36
C THR A 58 5.79 0.66 5.64
N PHE A 59 4.60 0.76 6.25
CA PHE A 59 3.34 0.39 5.61
C PHE A 59 3.07 1.25 4.37
N LEU A 60 3.17 2.57 4.50
CA LEU A 60 2.88 3.48 3.40
C LEU A 60 3.88 3.29 2.24
N TRP A 61 5.16 3.07 2.56
CA TRP A 61 6.16 2.69 1.55
C TRP A 61 5.82 1.40 0.80
N ALA A 62 5.37 0.37 1.51
CA ALA A 62 5.00 -0.91 0.90
C ALA A 62 3.77 -0.76 -0.01
N VAL A 63 2.77 0.01 0.40
CA VAL A 63 1.59 0.32 -0.42
C VAL A 63 1.99 1.11 -1.66
N TYR A 64 2.83 2.14 -1.53
CA TYR A 64 3.32 2.90 -2.67
C TYR A 64 4.07 2.01 -3.67
N ALA A 65 4.98 1.15 -3.19
CA ALA A 65 5.68 0.22 -4.06
C ALA A 65 4.70 -0.73 -4.78
N GLY A 66 3.70 -1.25 -4.07
CA GLY A 66 2.67 -2.10 -4.65
C GLY A 66 1.87 -1.39 -5.76
N LEU A 67 1.44 -0.15 -5.53
CA LEU A 67 0.73 0.65 -6.52
C LEU A 67 1.60 0.96 -7.74
N ILE A 68 2.88 1.26 -7.56
CA ILE A 68 3.83 1.50 -8.66
C ILE A 68 3.99 0.24 -9.50
N ILE A 69 4.19 -0.91 -8.86
CA ILE A 69 4.32 -2.20 -9.56
C ILE A 69 3.03 -2.50 -10.34
N TRP A 70 1.87 -2.32 -9.71
CA TRP A 70 0.58 -2.54 -10.36
C TRP A 70 0.40 -1.61 -11.56
N ALA A 71 0.69 -0.32 -11.42
CA ALA A 71 0.59 0.66 -12.49
C ALA A 71 1.52 0.33 -13.66
N ALA A 72 2.75 -0.10 -13.37
CA ALA A 72 3.70 -0.53 -14.40
C ALA A 72 3.21 -1.77 -15.16
N ILE A 73 2.71 -2.79 -14.45
CA ILE A 73 2.13 -3.99 -15.07
C ILE A 73 0.92 -3.60 -15.94
N TYR A 74 0.02 -2.78 -15.40
CA TYR A 74 -1.16 -2.33 -16.11
C TYR A 74 -0.81 -1.59 -17.41
N LEU A 75 0.17 -0.68 -17.34
CA LEU A 75 0.65 0.07 -18.49
C LEU A 75 1.37 -0.82 -19.52
N ILE A 76 2.06 -1.88 -19.11
CA ILE A 76 2.64 -2.86 -20.05
C ILE A 76 1.54 -3.65 -20.76
N GLN A 77 0.51 -4.09 -20.02
CA GLN A 77 -0.58 -4.90 -20.57
C GLN A 77 -1.48 -4.09 -21.53
N HIS A 78 -1.84 -2.87 -21.14
CA HIS A 78 -2.78 -2.00 -21.86
C HIS A 78 -2.06 -0.88 -22.64
N GLY A 79 -0.73 -0.87 -22.65
CA GLY A 79 0.09 0.15 -23.33
C GLY A 79 -0.25 0.30 -24.81
N HIS A 80 -0.59 -0.80 -25.46
CA HIS A 80 -0.99 -0.83 -26.86
C HIS A 80 -2.31 -0.07 -27.11
N GLU A 81 -3.24 -0.08 -26.16
CA GLU A 81 -4.52 0.64 -26.24
C GLU A 81 -4.28 2.16 -26.17
N PHE A 82 -3.34 2.60 -25.34
CA PHE A 82 -2.94 4.00 -25.25
C PHE A 82 -2.28 4.50 -26.53
N LEU A 83 -1.49 3.67 -27.20
CA LEU A 83 -0.86 3.99 -28.50
C LEU A 83 -1.86 4.05 -29.65
N GLN A 84 -2.90 3.19 -29.63
CA GLN A 84 -3.95 3.21 -30.65
C GLN A 84 -4.88 4.42 -30.55
N LEU A 85 -4.97 5.04 -29.36
CA LEU A 85 -5.77 6.26 -29.11
C LEU A 85 -5.04 7.57 -29.46
N GLY A 86 -3.79 7.51 -29.94
CA GLY A 86 -3.10 8.67 -30.53
C GLY A 86 -2.68 9.75 -29.53
N TYR A 87 -2.07 9.36 -28.39
CA TYR A 87 -1.31 10.27 -27.53
C TYR A 87 0.18 10.25 -27.86
#